data_AF-A0A0B7AX10-F1
#
_entry.id   AF-A0A0B7AX10-F1
#
_cell.length_a   1.000
_cell.length_b   1.000
_cell.length_c   1.000
_cell.angle_alpha   90.00
_cell.angle_beta   90.00
_cell.angle_gamma   90.00
#
_symmetry.space_group_name_H-M   'P 1'
#
loop_
_entity.id
_entity.type
_entity.pdbx_description
1 polymer ?
#
loop_
_entity_poly.entity_id
_entity_poly.type
_entity_poly.pdbx_seq_one_letter_code
_entity_poly.pdbx_strand_id
1 'polypeptide(L)'
;GLYYFTVNGLTSSTKDFVVGFYHNGVYLKSVFARQGKIYASGENSIRLRLKKNDNVYLRSSGTDVLNSRTEEYFSIFSGYLIGE
;
A
#
# COMPACT_ATOMS: atom_id res chain seq x y z
N GLY A 1 -14.26 13.23 -7.73
CA GLY A 1 -14.63 12.02 -8.47
C GLY A 1 -14.40 10.77 -7.65
N LEU A 2 -14.80 9.63 -8.17
CA LEU A 2 -14.49 8.31 -7.64
C LEU A 2 -13.12 7.85 -8.16
N TYR A 3 -12.23 7.46 -7.25
CA TYR A 3 -10.88 6.98 -7.54
C TYR A 3 -10.72 5.53 -7.11
N TYR A 4 -9.87 4.79 -7.81
CA TYR A 4 -9.37 3.48 -7.40
C TYR A 4 -7.89 3.61 -7.04
N PHE A 5 -7.50 3.03 -5.91
CA PHE A 5 -6.12 2.92 -5.46
C PHE A 5 -5.78 1.45 -5.19
N THR A 6 -4.58 1.01 -5.55
CA THR A 6 -4.08 -0.31 -5.18
C THR A 6 -2.65 -0.22 -4.67
N VAL A 7 -2.30 -1.11 -3.75
CA VAL A 7 -0.93 -1.34 -3.31
C VAL A 7 -0.60 -2.80 -3.46
N ASN A 8 0.55 -3.06 -4.05
CA ASN A 8 1.23 -4.34 -4.03
C ASN A 8 2.50 -4.16 -3.20
N GLY A 9 2.56 -4.80 -2.04
CA GLY A 9 3.72 -4.76 -1.16
C GLY A 9 4.45 -6.09 -1.15
N LEU A 10 5.76 -6.03 -0.98
CA LEU A 10 6.61 -7.19 -0.76
C LEU A 10 7.31 -7.06 0.59
N THR A 11 7.36 -8.15 1.36
CA THR A 11 8.17 -8.24 2.57
C THR A 11 9.65 -8.06 2.24
N SER A 12 10.47 -7.76 3.24
CA SER A 12 11.90 -8.04 3.12
C SER A 12 12.17 -9.54 3.29
N SER A 13 13.44 -9.96 3.15
CA SER A 13 13.82 -11.34 3.40
C SER A 13 13.76 -11.73 4.89
N THR A 14 13.63 -10.77 5.79
CA THR A 14 13.72 -10.99 7.24
C THR A 14 12.61 -10.33 8.05
N LYS A 15 11.73 -9.54 7.41
CA LYS A 15 10.69 -8.77 8.09
C LYS A 15 9.38 -8.85 7.36
N ASP A 16 8.32 -9.01 8.13
CA ASP A 16 6.94 -8.78 7.71
C ASP A 16 6.78 -7.34 7.18
N PHE A 17 5.67 -7.09 6.49
CA PHE A 17 5.24 -5.72 6.25
C PHE A 17 3.77 -5.53 6.60
N VAL A 18 3.48 -4.39 7.22
CA VAL A 18 2.14 -3.81 7.37
C VAL A 18 2.15 -2.39 6.81
N VAL A 19 1.21 -2.07 5.93
CA VAL A 19 0.94 -0.68 5.52
C VAL A 19 -0.54 -0.37 5.62
N GLY A 20 -0.87 0.79 6.14
CA GLY A 20 -2.24 1.30 6.20
C GLY A 20 -2.53 2.27 5.06
N PHE A 21 -3.73 2.18 4.48
CA PHE A 21 -4.33 3.25 3.69
C PHE A 21 -4.86 4.35 4.60
N TYR A 22 -4.55 5.59 4.25
CA TYR A 22 -5.03 6.77 4.95
C TYR A 22 -5.71 7.73 3.97
N HIS A 23 -6.81 8.34 4.41
CA HIS A 23 -7.46 9.47 3.74
C HIS A 23 -7.55 10.63 4.72
N ASN A 24 -6.89 11.74 4.41
CA ASN A 24 -6.85 12.94 5.26
C ASN A 24 -6.46 12.66 6.73
N GLY A 25 -5.51 11.74 6.95
CA GLY A 25 -5.07 11.36 8.29
C GLY A 25 -5.88 10.26 8.97
N VAL A 26 -7.02 9.85 8.39
CA VAL A 26 -7.87 8.77 8.92
C VAL A 26 -7.44 7.43 8.34
N TYR A 27 -7.15 6.47 9.21
CA TYR A 27 -6.87 5.08 8.83
C TYR A 27 -8.13 4.42 8.26
N LEU A 28 -7.98 3.72 7.13
CA LEU A 28 -9.10 3.03 6.47
C LEU A 28 -8.97 1.51 6.58
N LYS A 29 -7.83 0.97 6.16
CA LYS A 29 -7.52 -0.46 6.21
C LYS A 29 -6.04 -0.72 5.99
N SER A 30 -5.60 -1.95 6.26
CA SER A 30 -4.21 -2.36 6.08
C SER A 30 -4.03 -3.39 4.97
N VAL A 31 -2.77 -3.50 4.57
CA VAL A 31 -2.21 -4.60 3.79
C VAL A 31 -1.13 -5.20 4.66
N PHE A 32 -1.16 -6.52 4.79
CA PHE A 32 -0.20 -7.27 5.58
C PHE A 32 0.32 -8.44 4.76
N ALA A 33 1.62 -8.69 4.86
CA ALA A 33 2.18 -9.99 4.54
C ALA A 33 3.18 -10.40 5.62
N ARG A 34 3.07 -11.66 6.02
CA ARG A 34 4.04 -12.30 6.89
C ARG A 34 5.19 -12.84 6.05
N GLN A 35 6.42 -12.55 6.44
CA GLN A 35 7.61 -13.08 5.81
C GLN A 35 7.56 -14.62 5.82
N GLY A 36 7.87 -15.20 4.65
CA GLY A 36 8.03 -16.63 4.42
C GLY A 36 9.50 -17.00 4.24
N LYS A 37 9.81 -18.09 3.53
CA LYS A 37 11.22 -18.52 3.35
C LYS A 37 12.11 -17.51 2.63
N ILE A 38 11.56 -16.72 1.70
CA ILE A 38 12.34 -15.75 0.90
C ILE A 38 11.63 -14.40 0.88
N TYR A 39 10.44 -14.32 0.26
CA TYR A 39 9.59 -13.13 0.29
C TYR A 39 8.13 -13.57 0.38
N ALA A 40 7.27 -12.67 0.85
CA ALA A 40 5.83 -12.79 0.73
C ALA A 40 5.26 -11.48 0.19
N SER A 41 4.14 -11.56 -0.53
CA SER A 41 3.43 -10.41 -1.06
C SER A 41 2.10 -10.21 -0.34
N GLY A 42 1.68 -8.96 -0.29
CA GLY A 42 0.34 -8.58 0.16
C GLY A 42 -0.21 -7.52 -0.77
N GLU A 43 -1.47 -7.66 -1.15
CA GLU A 43 -2.17 -6.73 -2.02
C GLU A 43 -3.46 -6.27 -1.37
N ASN A 44 -3.80 -5.00 -1.57
CA ASN A 44 -5.14 -4.53 -1.29
C ASN A 44 -5.46 -3.29 -2.12
N SER A 45 -6.75 -3.07 -2.38
CA SER A 45 -7.21 -1.94 -3.17
C SER A 45 -8.45 -1.28 -2.60
N ILE A 46 -8.59 0.03 -2.77
CA ILE A 46 -9.71 0.79 -2.23
C ILE A 46 -10.30 1.73 -3.27
N ARG A 47 -11.61 1.91 -3.21
CA ARG A 47 -12.33 2.92 -3.97
C ARG A 47 -12.74 4.04 -3.04
N LEU A 48 -12.41 5.27 -3.38
CA LEU A 48 -12.72 6.45 -2.56
C LEU A 48 -13.31 7.55 -3.42
N ARG A 49 -14.36 8.21 -2.90
CA ARG A 49 -14.87 9.43 -3.50
C ARG A 49 -14.10 10.60 -2.90
N LEU A 50 -13.35 11.30 -3.75
CA LEU A 50 -12.44 12.36 -3.34
C LEU A 50 -12.93 13.73 -3.82
N LYS A 51 -12.68 14.73 -2.98
CA LYS A 51 -12.80 16.16 -3.29
C LYS A 51 -11.42 16.74 -3.59
N LYS A 52 -11.41 17.92 -4.21
CA LYS A 52 -10.18 18.68 -4.42
C LYS A 52 -9.46 18.86 -3.07
N ASN A 53 -8.15 18.62 -3.06
CA ASN A 53 -7.26 18.68 -1.90
C ASN A 53 -7.40 17.52 -0.88
N ASP A 54 -8.20 16.48 -1.16
CA ASP A 54 -8.12 15.26 -0.38
C ASP A 54 -6.77 14.56 -0.61
N ASN A 55 -6.14 14.10 0.47
CA ASN A 55 -4.88 13.37 0.46
C ASN A 55 -5.12 11.90 0.75
N VAL A 56 -4.65 11.03 -0.13
CA VAL A 56 -4.61 9.58 0.04
C VAL A 56 -3.17 9.11 0.01
N TYR A 57 -2.76 8.36 1.03
CA TYR A 57 -1.39 7.88 1.15
C TYR A 57 -1.32 6.57 1.93
N LEU A 58 -0.15 5.94 1.85
CA LEU A 58 0.19 4.77 2.65
C LEU A 58 1.07 5.17 3.82
N ARG A 59 0.89 4.52 4.97
CA ARG A 59 1.77 4.69 6.14
C ARG A 59 2.11 3.33 6.75
N SER A 60 3.40 3.11 6.97
CA SER A 60 3.95 1.96 7.71
C SER A 60 3.84 2.17 9.23
N SER A 61 3.72 1.08 9.99
CA SER A 61 3.71 1.07 11.46
C SER A 61 5.10 1.21 12.10
N GLY A 62 6.17 1.24 11.31
CA GLY A 62 7.51 1.69 11.76
C GLY A 62 8.63 0.67 11.58
N THR A 63 8.38 -0.63 11.74
CA THR A 63 9.40 -1.67 11.51
C THR A 63 9.36 -2.28 10.10
N ASP A 64 8.32 -1.95 9.34
CA ASP A 64 8.00 -2.54 8.05
C ASP A 64 8.84 -1.89 6.95
N VAL A 65 9.64 -2.71 6.26
CA VAL A 65 10.38 -2.28 5.08
C VAL A 65 9.61 -2.77 3.86
N LEU A 66 8.96 -1.85 3.13
CA LEU A 66 8.57 -2.13 1.75
C LEU A 66 9.86 -2.27 0.96
N ASN A 67 10.18 -3.51 0.57
CA ASN A 67 11.44 -3.77 -0.09
C ASN A 67 11.32 -3.46 -1.59
N SER A 68 12.37 -2.88 -2.14
CA SER A 68 12.63 -2.81 -3.57
C SER A 68 14.08 -3.17 -3.78
N ARG A 69 14.36 -4.36 -4.32
CA ARG A 69 15.73 -4.73 -4.72
C ARG A 69 15.86 -4.43 -6.21
N THR A 70 16.96 -3.75 -6.56
CA THR A 70 17.15 -2.92 -7.75
C THR A 70 16.86 -3.55 -9.11
N GLU A 71 16.54 -4.84 -9.22
CA GLU A 71 16.37 -5.50 -10.53
C GLU A 71 15.21 -6.51 -10.63
N GLU A 72 14.53 -6.93 -9.55
CA GLU A 72 13.53 -8.03 -9.65
C GLU A 72 12.27 -7.88 -8.77
N TYR A 73 12.29 -7.03 -7.74
CA TYR A 73 11.23 -7.01 -6.72
C TYR A 73 10.80 -5.57 -6.42
N PHE A 74 9.50 -5.29 -6.54
CA PHE A 74 8.96 -3.94 -6.36
C PHE A 74 7.73 -3.94 -5.47
N SER A 75 7.65 -2.93 -4.61
CA SER A 75 6.39 -2.52 -3.99
C SER A 75 5.83 -1.35 -4.80
N ILE A 76 4.55 -1.43 -5.16
CA ILE A 76 3.90 -0.46 -6.06
C ILE A 76 2.67 0.11 -5.35
N PHE A 77 2.54 1.43 -5.34
CA PHE A 77 1.31 2.13 -5.01
C PHE A 77 0.85 2.93 -6.22
N SER A 78 -0.38 2.70 -6.67
CA SER A 78 -0.95 3.38 -7.83
C SER A 78 -2.40 3.77 -7.59
N GLY A 79 -2.86 4.77 -8.34
CA GLY A 79 -4.26 5.17 -8.33
C GLY A 79 -4.65 5.96 -9.56
N TYR A 80 -5.93 5.91 -9.90
CA TYR A 80 -6.50 6.59 -11.06
C TYR A 80 -7.96 6.97 -10.83
N LEU A 81 -8.41 8.02 -11.52
CA LEU A 81 -9.81 8.46 -11.55
C LEU A 81 -10.63 7.43 -12.36
N ILE A 82 -11.74 6.95 -11.80
CA ILE A 82 -12.64 6.01 -12.47
C ILE A 82 -13.97 6.66 -12.91
N GLY A 83 -14.31 7.82 -12.38
CA GLY A 83 -15.48 8.60 -12.80
C GLY A 83 -15.70 9.82 -11.92
N GLU A 84 -16.56 10.75 -12.36
CA GLU A 84 -16.93 11.93 -11.56
C GLU A 84 -17.97 11.60 -10.47
#